data_AF-A0A5R9CF45-F1
#
_entry.id   AF-A0A5R9CF45-F1
#
_cell.length_a   1.000
_cell.length_b   1.000
_cell.length_c   1.000
_cell.angle_alpha   90.00
_cell.angle_beta   90.00
_cell.angle_gamma   90.00
#
_symmetry.space_group_name_H-M   'P 1'
#
loop_
_entity.id
_entity.type
_entity.pdbx_description
1 polymer ?
#
loop_
_entity_poly.entity_id
_entity_poly.type
_entity_poly.pdbx_seq_one_letter_code
_entity_poly.pdbx_strand_id
1 'polypeptide(L)'
;MANQYFYVLLCADQSLYAGYTNDLDKRIKAHNAGQGAKYTKARRPVELVYSETFSDKSEAMKREYWFKKTLRTRPKKESFLREKGIIIVEGQVTHL
;
A
#
# COMPACT_ATOMS: atom_id res chain seq x y z
N MET A 1 3.05 13.95 18.26
CA MET A 1 3.36 12.52 18.02
C MET A 1 3.50 12.34 16.52
N ALA A 2 4.58 11.71 16.06
CA ALA A 2 4.70 11.38 14.65
C ALA A 2 3.94 10.07 14.43
N ASN A 3 2.95 10.07 13.53
CA ASN A 3 2.24 8.86 13.15
C ASN A 3 2.89 8.33 11.87
N GLN A 4 3.37 7.10 11.94
CA GLN A 4 3.98 6.42 10.80
C GLN A 4 2.95 5.49 10.19
N TYR A 5 2.64 5.70 8.92
CA TYR A 5 1.67 4.96 8.16
C TYR A 5 2.38 3.94 7.29
N PHE A 6 2.10 2.67 7.50
CA PHE A 6 2.32 1.64 6.49
C PHE A 6 1.15 1.67 5.50
N TYR A 7 1.42 1.53 4.21
CA TYR A 7 0.37 1.50 3.20
C TYR A 7 0.67 0.53 2.07
N VAL A 8 -0.41 0.06 1.45
CA VAL A 8 -0.40 -0.81 0.29
C VAL A 8 -1.23 -0.14 -0.80
N LEU A 9 -0.62 0.07 -1.97
CA LEU A 9 -1.27 0.59 -3.16
C LEU A 9 -1.41 -0.51 -4.20
N LEU A 10 -2.49 -0.46 -4.96
CA LEU A 10 -2.69 -1.22 -6.19
C LEU A 10 -2.37 -0.30 -7.36
N CYS A 11 -1.37 -0.68 -8.14
CA CYS A 11 -1.04 -0.01 -9.40
C CYS A 11 -1.95 -0.50 -10.53
N ALA A 12 -2.08 0.31 -11.59
CA ALA A 12 -2.85 -0.06 -12.78
C ALA A 12 -2.39 -1.38 -13.46
N ASP A 13 -1.13 -1.80 -13.27
CA ASP A 13 -0.64 -3.09 -13.74
C ASP A 13 -1.01 -4.27 -12.83
N GLN A 14 -1.98 -4.06 -11.92
CA GLN A 14 -2.41 -4.97 -10.86
C GLN A 14 -1.31 -5.31 -9.84
N SER A 15 -0.14 -4.68 -9.90
CA SER A 15 0.93 -4.89 -8.92
C SER A 15 0.61 -4.22 -7.58
N LEU A 16 0.97 -4.92 -6.50
CA LEU A 16 0.85 -4.41 -5.14
C LEU A 16 2.16 -3.76 -4.69
N TYR A 17 2.11 -2.45 -4.47
CA TYR A 17 3.20 -1.67 -3.90
C TYR A 17 2.98 -1.46 -2.41
N ALA A 18 3.99 -1.74 -1.60
CA ALA A 18 3.94 -1.49 -0.16
C ALA A 18 5.06 -0.53 0.24
N GLY A 19 4.72 0.44 1.06
CA GLY A 19 5.63 1.46 1.55
C GLY A 19 5.21 1.97 2.93
N TYR A 20 6.03 2.83 3.51
CA TYR A 20 5.64 3.61 4.67
C TYR A 20 5.78 5.12 4.40
N THR A 21 5.05 5.93 5.15
CA THR A 21 5.10 7.40 5.10
C THR A 21 4.65 7.97 6.43
N ASN A 22 4.95 9.23 6.70
CA ASN A 22 4.39 9.98 7.82
C ASN A 22 3.07 10.69 7.46
N ASP A 23 2.80 10.87 6.16
CA ASP A 23 1.63 11.61 5.67
C ASP A 23 0.96 10.85 4.51
N LEU A 24 0.06 9.94 4.85
CA LEU A 24 -0.60 9.05 3.88
C LEU A 24 -1.39 9.82 2.81
N ASP A 25 -2.27 10.72 3.23
CA ASP A 25 -3.13 11.50 2.34
C ASP A 25 -2.31 12.34 1.36
N LYS A 26 -1.30 13.06 1.88
CA LYS A 26 -0.37 13.85 1.06
C LYS A 26 0.39 12.98 0.06
N ARG A 27 0.81 11.78 0.48
CA ARG A 27 1.54 10.84 -0.36
C ARG A 27 0.67 10.28 -1.50
N ILE A 28 -0.56 9.86 -1.19
CA ILE A 28 -1.51 9.36 -2.19
C ILE A 28 -1.87 10.45 -3.19
N LYS A 29 -2.19 11.66 -2.70
CA LYS A 29 -2.46 12.82 -3.56
C LYS A 29 -1.27 13.15 -4.45
N ALA A 30 -0.05 13.12 -3.93
CA ALA A 30 1.15 13.33 -4.74
C ALA A 30 1.34 12.25 -5.82
N HIS A 31 1.10 10.97 -5.50
CA HIS A 31 1.15 9.89 -6.49
C HIS A 31 0.10 10.05 -7.59
N ASN A 32 -1.16 10.35 -7.25
CA ASN A 32 -2.23 10.55 -8.22
C ASN A 32 -2.06 11.84 -9.04
N ALA A 33 -1.59 12.93 -8.42
CA ALA A 33 -1.24 14.18 -9.09
C ALA A 33 0.00 14.07 -10.00
N GLY A 34 0.66 12.91 -10.05
CA GLY A 34 1.86 12.70 -10.86
C GLY A 34 3.11 13.40 -10.33
N GLN A 35 3.08 13.88 -9.08
CA GLN A 35 4.24 14.43 -8.38
C GLN A 35 4.97 13.37 -7.54
N GLY A 36 4.48 12.13 -7.54
CA GLY A 36 5.11 10.98 -6.92
C GLY A 36 6.35 10.48 -7.66
N ALA A 37 6.92 9.36 -7.19
CA ALA A 37 8.11 8.75 -7.76
C ALA A 37 7.96 8.50 -9.28
N LYS A 38 9.06 8.63 -10.03
CA LYS A 38 9.13 8.43 -11.50
C LYS A 38 8.45 7.13 -11.96
N TYR A 39 8.49 6.09 -11.11
CA TYR A 39 7.86 4.78 -11.33
C TYR A 39 6.32 4.79 -11.28
N THR A 40 5.72 5.61 -10.40
CA THR A 40 4.25 5.75 -10.28
C THR A 40 3.65 6.72 -11.30
N LYS A 41 4.45 7.58 -11.93
CA LYS A 41 3.99 8.54 -12.96
C LYS A 41 3.34 7.85 -14.16
N ALA A 42 3.80 6.66 -14.54
CA ALA A 42 3.36 5.91 -15.72
C ALA A 42 2.31 4.81 -15.41
N ARG A 43 1.97 4.59 -14.13
CA ARG A 43 1.11 3.47 -13.69
C ARG A 43 -0.12 3.93 -12.91
N ARG A 44 -0.63 5.11 -13.29
CA ARG A 44 -1.84 5.71 -12.73
C ARG A 44 -3.08 5.11 -13.43
N PRO A 45 -4.21 4.96 -12.72
CA PRO A 45 -4.44 5.33 -11.31
C PRO A 45 -3.75 4.37 -10.31
N VAL A 46 -3.37 4.88 -9.14
CA VAL A 46 -2.99 4.04 -8.00
C VAL A 46 -4.07 4.13 -6.93
N GLU A 47 -4.55 2.98 -6.48
CA GLU A 47 -5.62 2.88 -5.50
C GLU A 47 -5.05 2.48 -4.14
N LEU A 48 -5.49 3.15 -3.07
CA LEU A 48 -5.12 2.75 -1.71
C LEU A 48 -5.91 1.50 -1.33
N VAL A 49 -5.20 0.40 -1.11
CA VAL A 49 -5.80 -0.89 -0.75
C VAL A 49 -5.90 -1.03 0.76
N TYR A 50 -4.81 -0.73 1.46
CA TYR A 50 -4.67 -0.91 2.89
C TYR A 50 -3.77 0.17 3.48
N SER A 51 -4.07 0.61 4.68
CA SER A 51 -3.17 1.44 5.48
C SER A 51 -3.27 1.10 6.95
N GLU A 52 -2.15 1.19 7.66
CA GLU A 52 -2.06 0.91 9.08
C GLU A 52 -1.17 1.95 9.74
N THR A 53 -1.62 2.51 10.86
CA THR A 53 -0.90 3.50 11.65
C THR A 53 -0.06 2.86 12.75
N PHE A 54 1.14 3.39 12.92
CA PHE A 54 2.10 3.01 13.94
C PHE A 54 2.60 4.25 14.68
N SER A 55 2.89 4.06 15.96
CA SER A 55 3.44 5.11 16.83
C SER A 55 4.94 5.31 16.63
N ASP A 56 5.65 4.31 16.09
CA ASP A 56 7.09 4.33 15.88
C ASP A 56 7.47 3.95 14.43
N LYS A 57 8.52 4.60 13.91
CA LYS A 57 9.04 4.31 12.57
C LYS A 57 9.55 2.88 12.43
N SER A 58 10.12 2.32 13.49
CA SER A 58 10.64 0.96 13.53
C SER A 58 9.53 -0.05 13.34
N GLU A 59 8.35 0.19 13.93
CA GLU A 59 7.20 -0.69 13.75
C GLU A 59 6.67 -0.66 12.32
N ALA A 60 6.53 0.54 11.74
CA ALA A 60 6.13 0.68 10.33
C ALA A 60 7.12 0.00 9.38
N MET A 61 8.44 0.12 9.64
CA MET A 61 9.48 -0.54 8.84
C MET A 61 9.47 -2.07 9.01
N LYS A 62 9.31 -2.58 10.24
CA LYS A 62 9.16 -4.01 10.52
C LYS A 62 7.93 -4.57 9.80
N ARG A 63 6.83 -3.82 9.79
CA ARG A 63 5.60 -4.19 9.09
C ARG A 63 5.81 -4.27 7.58
N GLU A 64 6.45 -3.25 7.00
CA GLU A 64 6.79 -3.24 5.57
C GLU A 64 7.68 -4.42 5.20
N TYR A 65 8.72 -4.68 6.00
CA TYR A 65 9.62 -5.81 5.78
C TYR A 65 8.89 -7.14 5.88
N TRP A 66 8.05 -7.33 6.90
CA TRP A 66 7.21 -8.51 7.05
C TRP A 66 6.28 -8.68 5.84
N PHE A 67 5.64 -7.61 5.36
CA PHE A 67 4.79 -7.68 4.17
C PHE A 67 5.59 -8.10 2.93
N LYS A 68 6.76 -7.48 2.70
CA LYS A 68 7.62 -7.81 1.55
C LYS A 68 8.19 -9.22 1.62
N LYS A 69 8.57 -9.69 2.81
CA LYS A 69 9.28 -10.98 2.98
C LYS A 69 8.34 -12.16 3.21
N THR A 70 7.36 -12.02 4.08
CA THR A 70 6.37 -13.07 4.39
C THR A 70 5.39 -13.24 3.25
N LEU A 71 4.91 -12.12 2.69
CA LEU A 71 3.94 -12.09 1.60
C LEU A 71 4.65 -11.83 0.26
N ARG A 72 5.81 -12.48 0.06
CA ARG A 72 6.64 -12.32 -1.14
C ARG A 72 5.87 -12.60 -2.43
N THR A 73 4.95 -13.56 -2.39
CA THR A 73 4.11 -13.96 -3.53
C THR A 73 2.77 -13.23 -3.51
N ARG A 74 2.25 -12.92 -4.70
CA ARG A 74 0.93 -12.31 -4.90
C ARG A 74 -0.21 -13.02 -4.12
N PRO A 75 -0.40 -14.35 -4.21
CA PRO A 75 -1.49 -15.03 -3.51
C PRO A 75 -1.41 -14.88 -1.98
N LYS A 76 -0.20 -14.79 -1.40
CA LYS A 76 -0.06 -14.53 0.04
C LYS A 76 -0.49 -13.11 0.40
N LYS A 77 -0.13 -12.12 -0.43
CA LYS A 77 -0.58 -10.73 -0.24
C LYS A 77 -2.11 -10.64 -0.32
N GLU A 78 -2.70 -11.27 -1.32
CA GLU A 78 -4.15 -11.31 -1.51
C GLU A 78 -4.84 -12.03 -0.35
N SER A 79 -4.29 -13.14 0.15
CA SER A 79 -4.82 -13.82 1.35
C SER A 79 -4.79 -12.91 2.57
N PHE A 80 -3.66 -12.24 2.84
CA PHE A 80 -3.54 -11.30 3.96
C PHE A 80 -4.54 -10.13 3.83
N LEU A 81 -4.71 -9.58 2.63
CA LEU A 81 -5.68 -8.52 2.38
C LEU A 81 -7.11 -9.02 2.59
N ARG A 82 -7.42 -10.25 2.14
CA ARG A 82 -8.73 -10.89 2.34
C ARG A 82 -9.02 -11.11 3.82
N GLU A 83 -8.04 -11.52 4.62
CA GLU A 83 -8.16 -11.60 6.08
C GLU A 83 -8.45 -10.25 6.74
N LYS A 84 -8.02 -9.15 6.11
CA LYS A 84 -8.35 -7.77 6.52
C LYS A 84 -9.65 -7.25 5.91
N GLY A 85 -10.43 -8.10 5.25
CA GLY A 85 -11.70 -7.74 4.60
C GLY A 85 -11.51 -7.01 3.27
N ILE A 86 -10.37 -7.16 2.60
CA ILE A 86 -10.06 -6.47 1.35
C ILE A 86 -9.89 -7.48 0.21
N ILE A 87 -10.66 -7.30 -0.85
CA ILE A 87 -10.63 -8.13 -2.05
C ILE A 87 -10.20 -7.27 -3.23
N ILE A 88 -9.30 -7.79 -4.06
CA ILE A 88 -8.92 -7.16 -5.32
C ILE A 88 -9.52 -7.98 -6.45
N VAL A 89 -10.46 -7.41 -7.20
CA VAL A 89 -11.11 -8.06 -8.35
C VAL A 89 -10.91 -7.17 -9.57
N GLU A 90 -10.33 -7.71 -10.65
CA GLU A 90 -10.11 -7.00 -11.92
C GLU A 90 -9.40 -5.63 -11.80
N GLY A 91 -8.55 -5.46 -10.78
CA GLY A 91 -7.84 -4.20 -10.56
C GLY A 91 -8.62 -3.16 -9.74
N GLN A 92 -9.77 -3.52 -9.19
CA GLN A 92 -10.55 -2.70 -8.25
C GLN A 92 -10.47 -3.29 -6.84
N VAL A 93 -10.33 -2.41 -5.83
CA VAL A 93 -10.34 -2.77 -4.41
C VAL A 93 -11.76 -2.70 -3.88
N THR A 94 -12.23 -3.81 -3.35
CA THR A 94 -13.53 -3.92 -2.65
C THR A 94 -13.29 -4.28 -1.20
N HIS A 95 -14.01 -3.60 -0.31
CA HIS A 95 -14.07 -3.94 1.11
C HIS A 95 -15.28 -4.84 1.37
N LEU A 96 -15.07 -5.95 2.08
CA LEU A 96 -16.13 -6.83 2.57
C LEU A 96 -16.93 -6.19 3.71
#